data_AF-A0A833G5Q7-F1
#
_entry.id   AF-A0A833G5Q7-F1
#
_cell.length_a   1.000
_cell.length_b   1.000
_cell.length_c   1.000
_cell.angle_alpha   90.00
_cell.angle_beta   90.00
_cell.angle_gamma   90.00
#
_symmetry.space_group_name_H-M   'P 1'
#
loop_
_entity.id
_entity.type
_entity.pdbx_description
1 polymer ?
#
loop_
_entity_poly.entity_id
_entity_poly.type
_entity_poly.pdbx_seq_one_letter_code
_entity_poly.pdbx_strand_id
1 'polypeptide(L)'
;HDHTDIPMAVWRIMKFYAHESCGQCTPCREGTGWLEKVARRVAHGEGKPGDIDLMATIAHGIAGNTICALGEAAAWPMMGFITKFRADFLAKIKGAAA
;
A
#
# COMPACT_ATOMS: atom_id res chain seq x y z
N HIS A 1 -4.14 11.56 20.11
CA HIS A 1 -4.13 11.50 18.64
C HIS A 1 -3.59 10.13 18.20
N ASP A 2 -3.84 9.07 19.00
CA ASP A 2 -2.96 7.87 19.07
C ASP A 2 -3.76 6.56 19.17
N HIS A 3 -4.99 6.52 18.67
CA HIS A 3 -5.88 5.35 18.72
C HIS A 3 -6.18 4.74 17.35
N THR A 4 -5.61 5.29 16.27
CA THR A 4 -5.88 4.83 14.90
C THR A 4 -4.87 3.78 14.47
N ASP A 5 -5.35 2.63 14.02
CA ASP A 5 -4.54 1.62 13.36
C ASP A 5 -4.18 2.11 11.94
N ILE A 6 -2.96 2.66 11.80
CA ILE A 6 -2.48 3.23 10.54
C ILE A 6 -2.46 2.18 9.42
N PRO A 7 -1.86 0.98 9.57
CA PRO A 7 -1.93 -0.06 8.54
C PRO A 7 -3.35 -0.37 8.06
N MET A 8 -4.32 -0.44 8.99
CA MET A 8 -5.73 -0.67 8.65
C MET A 8 -6.34 0.48 7.86
N ALA A 9 -6.05 1.73 8.22
CA ALA A 9 -6.51 2.91 7.48
C ALA A 9 -5.91 2.94 6.06
N VAL A 10 -4.61 2.64 5.93
CA VAL A 10 -3.92 2.60 4.64
C VAL A 10 -4.49 1.52 3.73
N TRP A 11 -4.74 0.30 4.25
CA TRP A 11 -5.40 -0.73 3.46
C TRP A 11 -6.77 -0.28 2.94
N ARG A 12 -7.59 0.40 3.76
CA ARG A 12 -8.89 0.91 3.30
C ARG A 12 -8.76 1.93 2.16
N ILE A 13 -7.76 2.80 2.23
CA ILE A 13 -7.47 3.77 1.15
C ILE A 13 -7.02 3.04 -0.12
N MET A 14 -6.14 2.04 0.00
CA MET A 14 -5.70 1.26 -1.15
C MET A 14 -6.85 0.44 -1.77
N LYS A 15 -7.75 -0.08 -0.93
CA LYS A 15 -8.97 -0.75 -1.38
C LYS A 15 -9.88 0.18 -2.19
N PHE A 16 -10.02 1.44 -1.77
CA PHE A 16 -10.74 2.45 -2.55
C PHE A 16 -10.10 2.64 -3.93
N TYR A 17 -8.79 2.86 -4.02
CA TYR A 17 -8.11 3.05 -5.31
C TYR A 17 -8.12 1.80 -6.19
N ALA A 18 -8.11 0.61 -5.60
CA ALA A 18 -8.27 -0.63 -6.34
C ALA A 18 -9.69 -0.77 -6.90
N HIS A 19 -10.72 -0.35 -6.15
CA HIS A 19 -12.12 -0.40 -6.56
C HIS A 19 -12.48 0.67 -7.60
N GLU A 20 -12.02 1.91 -7.40
CA GLU A 20 -12.32 3.06 -8.26
C GLU A 20 -11.33 3.23 -9.42
N SER A 21 -10.43 2.27 -9.64
CA SER A 21 -9.59 2.24 -10.84
C SER A 21 -10.45 1.87 -12.05
N CYS A 22 -10.48 2.73 -13.07
CA CYS A 22 -11.21 2.44 -14.32
C CYS A 22 -10.61 1.28 -15.12
N GLY A 23 -9.40 0.83 -14.78
CA GLY A 23 -8.75 -0.32 -15.40
C GLY A 23 -8.08 -0.06 -16.75
N GLN A 24 -8.03 1.18 -17.25
CA GLN A 24 -7.53 1.48 -18.60
C GLN A 24 -6.03 1.19 -18.78
N CYS A 25 -5.16 1.63 -17.86
CA CYS A 25 -3.73 1.39 -17.92
C CYS A 25 -3.30 0.26 -16.98
N THR A 26 -2.51 -0.68 -17.48
CA THR A 26 -2.01 -1.85 -16.75
C THR A 26 -1.30 -1.50 -15.42
N PRO A 27 -0.36 -0.53 -15.35
CA PRO A 27 0.30 -0.21 -14.09
C PRO A 27 -0.69 0.25 -13.01
N CYS A 28 -1.75 0.99 -13.35
CA CYS A 28 -2.81 1.32 -12.40
C CYS A 28 -3.69 0.11 -12.08
N ARG A 29 -4.23 -0.57 -13.09
CA ARG A 29 -5.20 -1.68 -12.92
C ARG A 29 -4.63 -2.83 -12.07
N GLU A 30 -3.45 -3.30 -12.43
CA GLU A 30 -2.81 -4.43 -11.75
C GLU A 30 -2.07 -3.95 -10.48
N GLY A 31 -1.43 -2.78 -10.56
CA GLY A 31 -0.65 -2.24 -9.45
C GLY A 31 -1.50 -1.89 -8.24
N THR A 32 -2.62 -1.19 -8.39
CA THR A 32 -3.49 -0.86 -7.24
C THR A 32 -4.11 -2.12 -6.64
N GLY A 33 -4.52 -3.08 -7.46
CA GLY A 33 -5.04 -4.37 -7.01
C GLY A 33 -4.00 -5.22 -6.28
N TRP A 34 -2.74 -5.22 -6.73
CA TRP A 34 -1.66 -5.91 -6.02
C TRP A 34 -1.31 -5.21 -4.72
N LEU A 35 -1.22 -3.87 -4.75
CA LEU A 35 -0.90 -3.05 -3.59
C LEU A 35 -1.95 -3.22 -2.48
N GLU A 36 -3.23 -3.25 -2.83
CA GLU A 36 -4.33 -3.54 -1.89
C GLU A 36 -4.17 -4.90 -1.22
N LYS A 37 -3.86 -5.95 -1.99
CA LYS A 37 -3.69 -7.32 -1.45
C LYS A 37 -2.53 -7.41 -0.46
N VAL A 38 -1.40 -6.77 -0.76
CA VAL A 38 -0.24 -6.75 0.14
C VAL A 38 -0.56 -5.89 1.38
N ALA A 39 -1.15 -4.72 1.20
CA ALA A 39 -1.56 -3.85 2.31
C ALA A 39 -2.58 -4.54 3.23
N ARG A 40 -3.54 -5.30 2.68
CA ARG A 40 -4.49 -6.11 3.44
C ARG A 40 -3.76 -7.12 4.32
N ARG A 41 -2.85 -7.89 3.72
CA ARG A 41 -2.07 -8.90 4.44
C ARG A 41 -1.32 -8.28 5.62
N VAL A 42 -0.65 -7.14 5.40
CA VAL A 42 0.04 -6.43 6.48
C VAL A 42 -0.95 -5.90 7.52
N ALA A 43 -2.02 -5.22 7.13
CA ALA A 43 -3.00 -4.64 8.07
C ALA A 43 -3.64 -5.69 9.01
N HIS A 44 -3.83 -6.91 8.52
CA HIS A 44 -4.42 -8.03 9.25
C HIS A 44 -3.42 -8.86 10.08
N GLY A 45 -2.15 -8.43 10.18
CA GLY A 45 -1.14 -9.15 10.98
C GLY A 45 -0.58 -10.41 10.32
N GLU A 46 -0.81 -10.56 9.01
CA GLU A 46 -0.34 -11.68 8.18
C GLU A 46 0.87 -11.29 7.32
N GLY A 47 1.45 -10.11 7.59
CA GLY A 47 2.57 -9.55 6.84
C GLY A 47 3.81 -10.43 6.92
N LYS A 48 4.58 -10.46 5.82
CA LYS A 48 5.84 -11.21 5.67
C LYS A 48 7.04 -10.26 5.70
N PRO A 49 8.24 -10.76 6.08
CA PRO A 49 9.48 -10.02 5.85
C PRO A 49 9.57 -9.57 4.38
N GLY A 50 9.85 -8.28 4.16
CA GLY A 50 9.93 -7.66 2.83
C GLY A 50 8.61 -7.10 2.28
N ASP A 51 7.45 -7.32 2.92
CA ASP A 51 6.17 -6.79 2.41
C ASP A 51 6.15 -5.25 2.34
N ILE A 52 6.81 -4.57 3.28
CA ILE A 52 6.91 -3.10 3.28
C ILE A 52 7.67 -2.62 2.05
N ASP A 53 8.82 -3.24 1.75
CA ASP A 53 9.66 -2.88 0.61
C ASP A 53 8.98 -3.27 -0.71
N LEU A 54 8.21 -4.37 -0.71
CA LEU A 54 7.38 -4.75 -1.84
C LEU A 54 6.28 -3.70 -2.12
N MET A 55 5.56 -3.23 -1.09
CA MET A 55 4.56 -2.16 -1.27
C MET A 55 5.18 -0.88 -1.82
N ALA A 56 6.37 -0.49 -1.36
CA ALA A 56 7.10 0.66 -1.90
C ALA A 56 7.51 0.44 -3.36
N THR A 57 7.98 -0.77 -3.71
CA THR A 57 8.34 -1.12 -5.09
C THR A 57 7.13 -1.07 -6.03
N ILE A 58 5.99 -1.59 -5.60
CA ILE A 58 4.74 -1.52 -6.37
C ILE A 58 4.33 -0.06 -6.56
N ALA A 59 4.36 0.75 -5.50
CA ALA A 59 4.00 2.17 -5.58
C ALA A 59 4.89 2.95 -6.55
N HIS A 60 6.21 2.71 -6.55
CA HIS A 60 7.12 3.27 -7.54
C HIS A 60 6.83 2.77 -8.97
N GLY A 61 6.42 1.52 -9.13
CA GLY A 61 6.02 0.98 -10.44
C GLY A 61 4.75 1.62 -11.00
N ILE A 62 3.84 2.09 -10.14
CA ILE A 62 2.63 2.82 -10.53
C ILE A 62 2.98 4.27 -10.90
N ALA A 63 3.69 4.98 -10.01
CA ALA A 63 3.91 6.41 -10.14
C ALA A 63 4.65 6.77 -11.43
N GLY A 64 4.09 7.70 -12.22
CA GLY A 64 4.70 8.16 -13.47
C GLY A 64 4.56 7.20 -14.66
N ASN A 65 3.93 6.04 -14.47
CA ASN A 65 3.69 5.06 -15.52
C ASN A 65 2.20 4.95 -15.91
N THR A 66 1.33 5.82 -15.37
CA THR A 66 -0.12 5.78 -15.56
C THR A 66 -0.64 6.88 -16.50
N ILE A 67 -1.82 6.65 -17.08
CA ILE A 67 -2.44 7.61 -18.02
C ILE A 67 -3.01 8.84 -17.29
N CYS A 68 -3.54 8.65 -16.09
CA CYS A 68 -4.19 9.71 -15.31
C CYS A 68 -3.68 9.75 -13.87
N ALA A 69 -4.02 10.83 -13.17
CA ALA A 69 -3.56 11.14 -11.81
C ALA A 69 -4.01 10.17 -10.72
N LEU A 70 -4.91 9.22 -11.02
CA LEU A 70 -5.37 8.23 -10.04
C LEU A 70 -4.21 7.30 -9.61
N GLY A 71 -3.28 6.98 -10.52
CA GLY A 71 -2.11 6.18 -10.21
C GLY A 71 -1.22 6.86 -9.16
N GLU A 72 -0.92 8.14 -9.36
CA GLU A 72 -0.18 8.99 -8.42
C GLU A 72 -0.93 9.13 -7.09
N ALA A 73 -2.25 9.33 -7.15
CA ALA A 73 -3.11 9.44 -5.97
C ALA A 73 -3.13 8.15 -5.13
N ALA A 74 -2.91 6.97 -5.72
CA ALA A 74 -2.73 5.72 -4.99
C ALA A 74 -1.29 5.54 -4.48
N ALA A 75 -0.30 5.82 -5.33
CA ALA A 75 1.11 5.54 -5.07
C ALA A 75 1.73 6.48 -4.02
N TRP A 76 1.51 7.79 -4.15
CA TRP A 76 2.15 8.78 -3.29
C TRP A 76 1.74 8.66 -1.82
N PRO A 77 0.45 8.45 -1.48
CA PRO A 77 0.07 8.19 -0.10
C PRO A 77 0.74 6.94 0.45
N MET A 78 0.80 5.83 -0.30
CA MET A 78 1.48 4.61 0.17
C MET A 78 2.95 4.88 0.54
N MET A 79 3.69 5.55 -0.34
CA MET A 79 5.09 5.91 -0.07
C MET A 79 5.21 6.82 1.15
N GLY A 80 4.32 7.81 1.29
CA GLY A 80 4.27 8.69 2.45
C GLY A 80 3.98 7.94 3.75
N PHE A 81 3.00 7.03 3.74
CA PHE A 81 2.64 6.22 4.91
C PHE A 81 3.77 5.29 5.33
N ILE A 82 4.40 4.57 4.39
CA ILE A 82 5.55 3.72 4.68
C ILE A 82 6.69 4.55 5.29
N THR A 83 6.97 5.72 4.72
CA THR A 83 8.04 6.60 5.22
C THR A 83 7.78 7.10 6.64
N LYS A 84 6.53 7.50 6.94
CA LYS A 84 6.18 8.15 8.21
C LYS A 84 5.80 7.17 9.32
N PHE A 85 5.22 6.03 8.98
CA PHE A 85 4.62 5.08 9.91
C PHE A 85 5.21 3.68 9.76
N ARG A 86 6.47 3.58 9.33
CA ARG A 86 7.15 2.30 9.10
C ARG A 86 7.06 1.36 10.31
N ALA A 87 7.17 1.93 11.52
CA ALA A 87 7.08 1.18 12.77
C ALA A 87 5.71 0.51 12.95
N ASP A 88 4.61 1.20 12.61
CA ASP A 88 3.25 0.65 12.67
C ASP A 88 3.07 -0.54 11.73
N PHE A 89 3.64 -0.48 10.52
CA PHE A 89 3.62 -1.62 9.59
C PHE A 89 4.48 -2.79 10.08
N LEU A 90 5.67 -2.50 10.63
CA LEU A 90 6.53 -3.54 11.20
C LEU A 90 5.87 -4.27 12.37
N ALA A 91 5.12 -3.56 13.21
CA ALA A 91 4.39 -4.14 14.33
C ALA A 91 3.35 -5.18 13.89
N LYS A 92 2.94 -5.17 12.61
CA LYS A 92 2.02 -6.15 12.03
C LYS A 92 2.72 -7.35 11.37
N ILE A 93 4.04 -7.35 11.27
CA ILE A 93 4.82 -8.43 10.65
C ILE A 93 5.40 -9.33 11.74
N LYS A 94 4.95 -10.59 11.78
CA LYS A 94 5.51 -11.58 12.71
C LYS A 94 6.95 -11.91 12.30
N GLY A 95 7.90 -11.79 13.25
CA GLY A 95 9.32 -12.06 13.02
C GLY A 95 10.17 -10.86 12.59
N ALA A 96 9.62 -9.63 12.58
CA ALA A 96 10.42 -8.41 12.44
C ALA A 96 11.21 -8.05 13.71
N ALA A 97 10.87 -8.67 14.84
CA ALA A 97 11.65 -8.68 16.07
C ALA A 97 12.22 -10.09 16.28
N ALA A 98 13.46 -10.28 15.86
CA ALA A 98 14.41 -11.26 16.36
C ALA A 98 15.81 -10.66 16.22
#